data_AF-K8YCD7-F1
#
_entry.id   AF-K8YCD7-F1
#
_cell.length_a   1.000
_cell.length_b   1.000
_cell.length_c   1.000
_cell.angle_alpha   90.00
_cell.angle_beta   90.00
_cell.angle_gamma   90.00
#
_symmetry.space_group_name_H-M   'P 1'
#
loop_
_entity.id
_entity.type
_entity.pdbx_description
1 polymer ?
#
loop_
_entity_poly.entity_id
_entity_poly.type
_entity_poly.pdbx_seq_one_letter_code
_entity_poly.pdbx_strand_id
1 'polypeptide(L)'
;MKIPVFIAFLFFGFILSCFFQAKESSVFSQDRDRILPFLTLGIGKESLDTIGKKRQSFPVKSILLHHTSGLKAEEYLDKSKSSGWMIHFIVLENGSIYGVEEPSKIIYRASPGMDETTIHVSWEGINDSILKNEIQLKALADLIQKLSKEHSISLNNYDITSGKGIFTHTQSKKRFGHFLDTGECGGEKVLSAVFSRLQGNFFPETEWKNRFASDWVIRKEKFVDASGKKIIPTYDRGRGITPASTVELNSIEKTSDGKTPEEKRLRYNHRGSIRPDCIVLHYTAIPDYQKTLEVLEKRNLSATFLADKDGKVYQLLDSILDVAAAAAGTNSNCFQVEIVGKDTEMLLANREQTKAVVRLVKELSEKYKIPLTNERVESLRGIYSHTQAKKKWGGSIYLDGKDYDPGEPYMKEILDQVGGTFYPEENWFERRSDDWILLFTLFQP
;
A
#
# COMPACT_ATOMS: atom_id res chain seq x y z
N MET A 1 -71.40 -5.34 -48.15
CA MET A 1 -72.17 -4.11 -47.90
C MET A 1 -73.53 -4.48 -47.30
N LYS A 2 -73.90 -3.93 -46.14
CA LYS A 2 -75.24 -3.94 -45.52
C LYS A 2 -75.40 -2.67 -44.64
N ILE A 3 -76.63 -2.31 -44.27
CA ILE A 3 -77.05 -1.01 -43.71
C ILE A 3 -77.78 -1.24 -42.36
N PRO A 4 -77.36 -0.59 -41.26
CA PRO A 4 -77.94 0.68 -40.75
C PRO A 4 -76.96 1.88 -40.92
N VAL A 5 -77.26 3.19 -40.81
CA VAL A 5 -78.33 4.06 -40.22
C VAL A 5 -77.98 4.69 -38.86
N PHE A 6 -78.22 6.02 -38.75
CA PHE A 6 -78.03 6.91 -37.59
C PHE A 6 -79.38 7.10 -36.87
N ILE A 7 -79.44 6.96 -35.53
CA ILE A 7 -80.55 7.46 -34.70
C ILE A 7 -79.96 8.06 -33.41
N ALA A 8 -80.42 9.24 -33.02
CA ALA A 8 -80.10 9.87 -31.74
C ALA A 8 -81.33 9.89 -30.83
N PHE A 9 -81.14 9.70 -29.52
CA PHE A 9 -82.14 10.02 -28.51
C PHE A 9 -81.44 10.51 -27.24
N LEU A 10 -81.82 11.70 -26.76
CA LEU A 10 -81.59 12.10 -25.37
C LEU A 10 -82.71 11.52 -24.51
N PHE A 11 -82.45 11.25 -23.23
CA PHE A 11 -83.09 11.97 -22.12
C PHE A 11 -82.57 11.50 -20.75
N PHE A 12 -82.30 12.47 -19.87
CA PHE A 12 -82.17 12.37 -18.40
C PHE A 12 -81.15 11.36 -17.82
N GLY A 13 -80.53 11.63 -16.66
CA GLY A 13 -80.71 12.78 -15.77
C GLY A 13 -81.07 12.33 -14.36
N PHE A 14 -80.09 11.81 -13.61
CA PHE A 14 -80.20 11.65 -12.17
C PHE A 14 -78.94 12.18 -11.49
N ILE A 15 -79.12 13.16 -10.62
CA ILE A 15 -78.08 13.65 -9.72
C ILE A 15 -78.13 12.80 -8.46
N LEU A 16 -76.99 12.26 -8.04
CA LEU A 16 -76.80 11.87 -6.64
C LEU A 16 -75.49 12.45 -6.14
N SER A 17 -75.53 13.02 -4.94
CA SER A 17 -74.51 13.92 -4.42
C SER A 17 -73.38 13.20 -3.69
N CYS A 18 -72.19 13.78 -3.85
CA CYS A 18 -71.00 13.73 -3.00
C CYS A 18 -71.01 12.81 -1.76
N PHE A 19 -70.00 11.94 -1.67
CA PHE A 19 -69.15 11.91 -0.47
C PHE A 19 -67.68 11.80 -0.86
N PHE A 20 -66.81 12.48 -0.11
CA PHE A 20 -65.36 12.47 -0.32
C PHE A 20 -64.73 11.19 0.22
N GLN A 21 -63.86 10.57 -0.58
CA GLN A 21 -62.64 9.96 -0.03
C GLN A 21 -61.51 10.13 -1.04
N ALA A 22 -60.69 11.17 -0.83
CA ALA A 22 -59.49 11.38 -1.62
C ALA A 22 -58.51 10.24 -1.31
N LYS A 23 -58.29 9.36 -2.29
CA LYS A 23 -57.36 8.23 -2.16
C LYS A 23 -55.94 8.79 -2.20
N GLU A 24 -55.23 8.76 -1.08
CA GLU A 24 -53.86 9.26 -0.98
C GLU A 24 -52.98 8.61 -2.05
N SER A 25 -52.44 9.43 -2.95
CA SER A 25 -51.50 8.99 -3.96
C SER A 25 -50.14 8.72 -3.30
N SER A 26 -49.62 7.51 -3.50
CA SER A 26 -48.36 7.08 -2.89
C SER A 26 -47.17 7.84 -3.47
N VAL A 27 -46.70 8.87 -2.76
CA VAL A 27 -45.53 9.72 -3.13
C VAL A 27 -44.19 8.95 -3.09
N PHE A 28 -44.17 7.77 -2.46
CA PHE A 28 -42.97 7.06 -2.00
C PHE A 28 -42.06 6.37 -3.06
N SER A 29 -42.19 6.66 -4.37
CA SER A 29 -41.43 5.96 -5.43
C SER A 29 -40.58 6.83 -6.38
N GLN A 30 -40.52 8.15 -6.22
CA GLN A 30 -39.75 9.03 -7.14
C GLN A 30 -38.41 9.57 -6.60
N ASP A 31 -38.16 9.59 -5.28
CA ASP A 31 -37.03 10.33 -4.69
C ASP A 31 -35.74 9.48 -4.50
N ARG A 32 -35.67 8.25 -5.03
CA ARG A 32 -34.53 7.34 -4.84
C ARG A 32 -33.31 7.62 -5.75
N ASP A 33 -33.52 8.31 -6.87
CA ASP A 33 -32.43 8.63 -7.83
C ASP A 33 -31.74 9.96 -7.52
N ARG A 34 -32.15 10.64 -6.44
CA ARG A 34 -31.64 11.96 -6.06
C ARG A 34 -30.38 11.84 -5.22
N ILE A 35 -29.29 12.40 -5.73
CA ILE A 35 -28.08 12.65 -4.93
C ILE A 35 -28.36 13.83 -3.99
N LEU A 36 -28.12 13.63 -2.70
CA LEU A 36 -28.26 14.66 -1.67
C LEU A 36 -26.93 15.42 -1.48
N PRO A 37 -26.94 16.73 -1.20
CA PRO A 37 -25.71 17.48 -0.99
C PRO A 37 -25.08 17.12 0.37
N PHE A 38 -23.74 17.06 0.47
CA PHE A 38 -23.07 16.84 1.77
C PHE A 38 -23.45 17.86 2.88
N LEU A 39 -24.02 19.02 2.51
CA LEU A 39 -24.58 20.00 3.43
C LEU A 39 -25.67 19.43 4.36
N THR A 40 -26.45 18.45 3.91
CA THR A 40 -27.48 17.79 4.75
C THR A 40 -26.89 16.76 5.71
N LEU A 41 -25.57 16.51 5.67
CA LEU A 41 -24.77 15.78 6.67
C LEU A 41 -23.84 16.74 7.45
N GLY A 42 -24.23 18.02 7.59
CA GLY A 42 -23.50 19.04 8.36
C GLY A 42 -22.29 19.67 7.66
N ILE A 43 -21.82 19.13 6.53
CA ILE A 43 -20.61 19.62 5.85
C ILE A 43 -20.91 20.87 5.02
N GLY A 44 -20.70 22.04 5.63
CA GLY A 44 -20.85 23.35 5.00
C GLY A 44 -20.06 23.52 3.70
N LYS A 45 -20.64 24.20 2.70
CA LYS A 45 -20.02 24.43 1.39
C LYS A 45 -18.62 25.04 1.48
N GLU A 46 -18.41 26.02 2.35
CA GLU A 46 -17.11 26.63 2.62
C GLU A 46 -16.04 25.61 3.02
N SER A 47 -16.39 24.55 3.76
CA SER A 47 -15.46 23.47 4.09
C SER A 47 -15.08 22.66 2.84
N LEU A 48 -16.04 22.35 1.97
CA LEU A 48 -15.79 21.64 0.71
C LEU A 48 -14.89 22.46 -0.23
N ASP A 49 -15.21 23.75 -0.39
CA ASP A 49 -14.45 24.70 -1.22
C ASP A 49 -13.04 24.99 -0.66
N THR A 50 -12.81 24.77 0.64
CA THR A 50 -11.49 24.92 1.31
C THR A 50 -10.61 23.67 1.20
N ILE A 51 -11.20 22.47 1.28
CA ILE A 51 -10.45 21.19 1.16
C ILE A 51 -10.15 20.86 -0.31
N GLY A 52 -11.10 21.19 -1.21
CA GLY A 52 -10.99 20.90 -2.62
C GLY A 52 -10.17 21.93 -3.41
N LYS A 53 -9.55 21.46 -4.50
CA LYS A 53 -8.89 22.31 -5.50
C LYS A 53 -9.72 22.31 -6.77
N LYS A 54 -9.89 23.47 -7.41
CA LYS A 54 -10.62 23.56 -8.68
C LYS A 54 -9.91 22.74 -9.78
N ARG A 55 -10.60 21.78 -10.39
CA ARG A 55 -10.08 20.97 -11.50
C ARG A 55 -9.94 21.87 -12.74
N GLN A 56 -8.71 22.07 -13.20
CA GLN A 56 -8.43 22.86 -14.41
C GLN A 56 -8.18 21.92 -15.59
N SER A 57 -8.99 22.03 -16.65
CA SER A 57 -8.84 21.39 -17.99
C SER A 57 -8.70 19.86 -18.08
N PHE A 58 -8.34 19.14 -17.02
CA PHE A 58 -8.21 17.69 -17.05
C PHE A 58 -9.58 17.01 -16.95
N PRO A 59 -9.96 16.17 -17.92
CA PRO A 59 -11.21 15.40 -17.83
C PRO A 59 -11.10 14.35 -16.73
N VAL A 60 -12.23 14.03 -16.10
CA VAL A 60 -12.36 12.81 -15.29
C VAL A 60 -12.16 11.60 -16.21
N LYS A 61 -11.38 10.63 -15.75
CA LYS A 61 -11.03 9.39 -16.47
C LYS A 61 -11.32 8.13 -15.66
N SER A 62 -11.52 8.27 -14.35
CA SER A 62 -11.67 7.16 -13.44
C SER A 62 -12.56 7.43 -12.24
N ILE A 63 -13.05 6.33 -11.65
CA ILE A 63 -13.69 6.31 -10.33
C ILE A 63 -12.77 5.51 -9.42
N LEU A 64 -12.65 5.91 -8.15
CA LEU A 64 -11.88 5.17 -7.16
C LEU A 64 -12.72 4.92 -5.92
N LEU A 65 -12.79 3.65 -5.53
CA LEU A 65 -13.65 3.15 -4.47
C LEU A 65 -12.93 3.16 -3.11
N HIS A 66 -13.65 3.60 -2.09
CA HIS A 66 -13.26 3.62 -0.68
C HIS A 66 -14.38 3.01 0.19
N HIS A 67 -14.13 2.86 1.49
CA HIS A 67 -15.19 2.65 2.49
C HIS A 67 -14.92 3.47 3.76
N THR A 68 -15.93 3.64 4.61
CA THR A 68 -15.79 4.44 5.84
C THR A 68 -15.03 3.75 6.98
N SER A 69 -14.46 2.57 6.76
CA SER A 69 -13.74 1.78 7.79
C SER A 69 -14.63 1.43 8.99
N GLY A 70 -15.96 1.39 8.80
CA GLY A 70 -16.98 1.13 9.81
C GLY A 70 -17.56 2.39 10.48
N LEU A 71 -17.03 3.58 10.18
CA LEU A 71 -17.54 4.84 10.70
C LEU A 71 -18.88 5.22 10.03
N LYS A 72 -19.72 5.98 10.73
CA LYS A 72 -20.92 6.59 10.13
C LYS A 72 -20.58 7.82 9.29
N ALA A 73 -21.38 8.12 8.28
CA ALA A 73 -21.03 9.10 7.24
C ALA A 73 -20.70 10.50 7.77
N GLU A 74 -21.42 11.00 8.78
CA GLU A 74 -21.13 12.29 9.43
C GLU A 74 -19.73 12.28 10.07
N GLU A 75 -19.45 11.30 10.93
CA GLU A 75 -18.15 11.11 11.59
C GLU A 75 -17.01 10.90 10.59
N TYR A 76 -17.26 10.13 9.52
CA TYR A 76 -16.29 9.92 8.45
C TYR A 76 -15.98 11.24 7.73
N LEU A 77 -16.99 12.01 7.32
CA LEU A 77 -16.81 13.27 6.60
C LEU A 77 -16.16 14.37 7.46
N ASP A 78 -16.47 14.43 8.76
CA ASP A 78 -15.78 15.34 9.68
C ASP A 78 -14.32 14.93 9.89
N LYS A 79 -14.01 13.62 10.01
CA LYS A 79 -12.63 13.12 10.03
C LYS A 79 -11.89 13.33 8.70
N SER A 80 -12.58 13.30 7.56
CA SER A 80 -12.04 13.73 6.26
C SER A 80 -11.58 15.19 6.33
N LYS A 81 -12.52 16.06 6.68
CA LYS A 81 -12.34 17.51 6.80
C LYS A 81 -11.22 17.88 7.76
N SER A 82 -11.18 17.30 8.97
CA SER A 82 -10.14 17.59 9.97
C SER A 82 -8.73 17.17 9.52
N SER A 83 -8.65 16.28 8.54
CA SER A 83 -7.40 15.67 8.06
C SER A 83 -6.96 16.17 6.68
N GLY A 84 -7.68 17.13 6.08
CA GLY A 84 -7.30 17.77 4.82
C GLY A 84 -7.46 16.90 3.56
N TRP A 85 -8.37 15.91 3.60
CA TRP A 85 -8.73 15.05 2.47
C TRP A 85 -10.26 14.91 2.39
N MET A 86 -10.83 14.50 1.25
CA MET A 86 -12.29 14.43 1.07
C MET A 86 -12.70 13.52 -0.09
N ILE A 87 -13.96 13.08 -0.11
CA ILE A 87 -14.55 12.23 -1.17
C ILE A 87 -15.58 13.02 -2.00
N HIS A 88 -15.92 12.55 -3.20
CA HIS A 88 -16.95 13.17 -4.03
C HIS A 88 -18.36 12.64 -3.72
N PHE A 89 -18.50 11.35 -3.37
CA PHE A 89 -19.77 10.72 -3.06
C PHE A 89 -19.66 9.65 -1.96
N ILE A 90 -20.71 9.48 -1.16
CA ILE A 90 -20.88 8.38 -0.20
C ILE A 90 -22.24 7.69 -0.38
N VAL A 91 -22.27 6.36 -0.24
CA VAL A 91 -23.48 5.53 -0.29
C VAL A 91 -23.76 4.93 1.09
N LEU A 92 -24.84 5.35 1.74
CA LEU A 92 -25.20 4.92 3.10
C LEU A 92 -25.79 3.51 3.14
N GLU A 93 -25.83 2.90 4.32
CA GLU A 93 -26.43 1.56 4.52
C GLU A 93 -27.90 1.45 4.06
N ASN A 94 -28.66 2.54 4.06
CA ASN A 94 -30.05 2.57 3.57
C ASN A 94 -30.16 2.75 2.03
N GLY A 95 -29.04 2.87 1.32
CA GLY A 95 -28.97 3.14 -0.12
C GLY A 95 -29.05 4.62 -0.52
N SER A 96 -29.20 5.56 0.42
CA SER A 96 -29.13 7.00 0.11
C SER A 96 -27.73 7.39 -0.35
N ILE A 97 -27.65 8.23 -1.39
CA ILE A 97 -26.41 8.75 -1.95
C ILE A 97 -26.27 10.22 -1.59
N TYR A 98 -25.14 10.58 -0.98
CA TYR A 98 -24.77 11.98 -0.72
C TYR A 98 -23.49 12.34 -1.48
N GLY A 99 -23.30 13.60 -1.85
CA GLY A 99 -22.11 14.03 -2.57
C GLY A 99 -22.00 15.51 -2.89
N VAL A 100 -21.07 15.82 -3.79
CA VAL A 100 -20.93 17.14 -4.43
C VAL A 100 -21.79 17.27 -5.69
N GLU A 101 -22.25 18.49 -5.96
CA GLU A 101 -23.08 18.81 -7.13
C GLU A 101 -22.30 18.73 -8.45
N GLU A 102 -21.05 19.21 -8.48
CA GLU A 102 -20.23 19.30 -9.70
C GLU A 102 -18.89 18.55 -9.56
N PRO A 103 -18.88 17.20 -9.47
CA PRO A 103 -17.69 16.41 -9.15
C PRO A 103 -16.54 16.57 -10.16
N SER A 104 -16.87 16.86 -11.43
CA SER A 104 -15.89 17.13 -12.47
C SER A 104 -15.14 18.46 -12.27
N LYS A 105 -15.67 19.43 -11.51
CA LYS A 105 -15.03 20.74 -11.30
C LYS A 105 -14.12 20.81 -10.08
N ILE A 106 -14.10 19.77 -9.23
CA ILE A 106 -13.35 19.73 -7.98
C ILE A 106 -12.46 18.50 -7.90
N ILE A 107 -11.20 18.70 -7.50
CA ILE A 107 -10.25 17.68 -7.08
C ILE A 107 -10.28 17.67 -5.56
N TYR A 108 -10.41 16.50 -4.95
CA TYR A 108 -10.10 16.32 -3.54
C TYR A 108 -8.85 15.47 -3.42
N ARG A 109 -8.04 15.74 -2.38
CA ARG A 109 -7.00 14.78 -1.96
C ARG A 109 -7.73 13.55 -1.41
N ALA A 110 -7.46 12.35 -1.91
CA ALA A 110 -8.08 11.13 -1.39
C ALA A 110 -7.36 9.82 -1.73
N SER A 111 -6.54 9.75 -2.78
CA SER A 111 -5.86 8.52 -3.16
C SER A 111 -4.56 8.79 -3.92
N PRO A 112 -3.46 8.14 -3.52
CA PRO A 112 -2.14 8.37 -4.07
C PRO A 112 -2.13 8.17 -5.59
N GLY A 113 -1.54 9.13 -6.32
CA GLY A 113 -1.36 9.09 -7.77
C GLY A 113 -2.61 9.26 -8.64
N MET A 114 -3.81 9.43 -8.07
CA MET A 114 -5.07 9.32 -8.82
C MET A 114 -5.97 10.57 -8.82
N ASP A 115 -5.94 11.39 -7.75
CA ASP A 115 -6.87 12.50 -7.47
C ASP A 115 -7.18 13.41 -8.68
N GLU A 116 -6.16 13.82 -9.44
CA GLU A 116 -6.28 14.80 -10.54
C GLU A 116 -7.23 14.38 -11.68
N THR A 117 -7.49 13.09 -11.85
CA THR A 117 -8.40 12.57 -12.90
C THR A 117 -9.55 11.71 -12.37
N THR A 118 -9.69 11.64 -11.05
CA THR A 118 -10.58 10.68 -10.38
C THR A 118 -11.80 11.35 -9.72
N ILE A 119 -12.90 10.60 -9.67
CA ILE A 119 -14.02 10.81 -8.74
C ILE A 119 -13.96 9.74 -7.64
N HIS A 120 -13.99 10.17 -6.39
CA HIS A 120 -13.87 9.30 -5.22
C HIS A 120 -15.25 8.95 -4.66
N VAL A 121 -15.55 7.65 -4.62
CA VAL A 121 -16.83 7.11 -4.14
C VAL A 121 -16.56 6.22 -2.94
N SER A 122 -17.21 6.49 -1.81
CA SER A 122 -17.16 5.65 -0.61
C SER A 122 -18.51 4.97 -0.35
N TRP A 123 -18.53 3.94 0.47
CA TRP A 123 -19.76 3.43 1.09
C TRP A 123 -19.60 3.34 2.60
N GLU A 124 -20.71 3.52 3.31
CA GLU A 124 -20.76 3.35 4.77
C GLU A 124 -20.62 1.86 5.13
N GLY A 125 -19.61 1.52 5.92
CA GLY A 125 -19.28 0.15 6.31
C GLY A 125 -17.79 -0.16 6.24
N ILE A 126 -17.45 -1.45 6.27
CA ILE A 126 -16.07 -1.95 6.38
C ILE A 126 -15.89 -3.21 5.53
N ASN A 127 -14.71 -3.34 4.89
CA ASN A 127 -14.35 -4.49 4.05
C ASN A 127 -15.47 -4.85 3.05
N ASP A 128 -15.99 -6.07 3.07
CA ASP A 128 -17.04 -6.56 2.19
C ASP A 128 -18.46 -6.53 2.79
N SER A 129 -18.70 -5.72 3.84
CA SER A 129 -20.01 -5.62 4.52
C SER A 129 -21.17 -5.33 3.57
N ILE A 130 -20.95 -4.44 2.59
CA ILE A 130 -21.90 -4.05 1.55
C ILE A 130 -22.41 -5.24 0.70
N LEU A 131 -21.65 -6.34 0.58
CA LEU A 131 -22.10 -7.54 -0.15
C LEU A 131 -23.30 -8.24 0.51
N LYS A 132 -23.57 -7.95 1.79
CA LYS A 132 -24.75 -8.44 2.53
C LYS A 132 -25.93 -7.46 2.44
N ASN A 133 -25.73 -6.29 1.83
CA ASN A 133 -26.70 -5.19 1.76
C ASN A 133 -27.04 -4.88 0.29
N GLU A 134 -28.02 -5.63 -0.24
CA GLU A 134 -28.46 -5.52 -1.63
C GLU A 134 -28.86 -4.10 -2.03
N ILE A 135 -29.48 -3.33 -1.12
CA ILE A 135 -29.96 -1.97 -1.39
C ILE A 135 -28.76 -1.02 -1.57
N GLN A 136 -27.79 -1.07 -0.67
CA GLN A 136 -26.57 -0.26 -0.75
C GLN A 136 -25.68 -0.67 -1.94
N LEU A 137 -25.53 -1.98 -2.18
CA LEU A 137 -24.75 -2.50 -3.32
C LEU A 137 -25.37 -2.10 -4.67
N LYS A 138 -26.71 -2.11 -4.78
CA LYS A 138 -27.41 -1.61 -5.96
C LYS A 138 -27.17 -0.11 -6.14
N ALA A 139 -27.37 0.70 -5.10
CA ALA A 139 -27.16 2.15 -5.16
C ALA A 139 -25.71 2.53 -5.55
N LEU A 140 -24.71 1.80 -5.04
CA LEU A 140 -23.31 1.97 -5.45
C LEU A 140 -23.09 1.62 -6.93
N ALA A 141 -23.65 0.50 -7.41
CA ALA A 141 -23.53 0.10 -8.80
C ALA A 141 -24.23 1.09 -9.76
N ASP A 142 -25.42 1.60 -9.41
CA ASP A 142 -26.16 2.57 -10.22
C ASP A 142 -25.41 3.92 -10.29
N LEU A 143 -24.87 4.40 -9.16
CA LEU A 143 -24.04 5.60 -9.10
C LEU A 143 -22.80 5.47 -9.99
N ILE A 144 -22.09 4.35 -9.89
CA ILE A 144 -20.92 4.04 -10.73
C ILE A 144 -21.32 4.01 -12.21
N GLN A 145 -22.45 3.37 -12.55
CA GLN A 145 -22.94 3.33 -13.93
C GLN A 145 -23.26 4.73 -14.48
N LYS A 146 -23.90 5.59 -13.67
CA LYS A 146 -24.21 6.98 -14.03
C LYS A 146 -22.92 7.76 -14.32
N LEU A 147 -21.99 7.80 -13.38
CA LEU A 147 -20.71 8.50 -13.50
C LEU A 147 -19.87 7.97 -14.67
N SER A 148 -19.87 6.66 -14.91
CA SER A 148 -19.16 6.06 -16.04
C SER A 148 -19.75 6.45 -17.40
N LYS A 149 -21.07 6.57 -17.51
CA LYS A 149 -21.73 7.09 -18.72
C LYS A 149 -21.44 8.58 -18.91
N GLU A 150 -21.55 9.37 -17.85
CA GLU A 150 -21.36 10.83 -17.86
C GLU A 150 -19.94 11.25 -18.26
N HIS A 151 -18.92 10.45 -17.91
CA HIS A 151 -17.51 10.76 -18.13
C HIS A 151 -16.79 9.76 -19.05
N SER A 152 -17.53 8.89 -19.74
CA SER A 152 -16.99 7.85 -20.65
C SER A 152 -15.93 6.94 -20.03
N ILE A 153 -16.09 6.58 -18.75
CA ILE A 153 -15.14 5.76 -17.98
C ILE A 153 -15.35 4.28 -18.32
N SER A 154 -14.27 3.60 -18.70
CA SER A 154 -14.31 2.18 -19.06
C SER A 154 -14.49 1.29 -17.83
N LEU A 155 -15.46 0.36 -17.86
CA LEU A 155 -15.75 -0.57 -16.77
C LEU A 155 -14.69 -1.69 -16.66
N ASN A 156 -13.52 -1.34 -16.13
CA ASN A 156 -12.39 -2.26 -15.91
C ASN A 156 -11.46 -1.74 -14.79
N ASN A 157 -10.60 -2.61 -14.26
CA ASN A 157 -9.57 -2.25 -13.27
C ASN A 157 -8.16 -2.75 -13.63
N TYR A 158 -7.87 -3.03 -14.91
CA TYR A 158 -6.64 -3.70 -15.35
C TYR A 158 -5.37 -2.84 -15.19
N ASP A 159 -5.41 -1.58 -15.66
CA ASP A 159 -4.25 -0.69 -15.76
C ASP A 159 -4.48 0.64 -15.03
N ILE A 160 -4.25 0.63 -13.72
CA ILE A 160 -4.34 1.85 -12.91
C ILE A 160 -3.33 2.93 -13.34
N THR A 161 -2.19 2.56 -13.94
CA THR A 161 -1.19 3.53 -14.43
C THR A 161 -1.71 4.33 -15.63
N SER A 162 -2.75 3.84 -16.33
CA SER A 162 -3.42 4.59 -17.40
C SER A 162 -4.36 5.70 -16.91
N GLY A 163 -4.74 5.68 -15.62
CA GLY A 163 -5.78 6.52 -15.03
C GLY A 163 -7.19 6.29 -15.58
N LYS A 164 -7.43 5.26 -16.41
CA LYS A 164 -8.69 4.99 -17.11
C LYS A 164 -9.36 3.70 -16.63
N GLY A 165 -10.35 3.82 -15.75
CA GLY A 165 -11.04 2.66 -15.19
C GLY A 165 -11.78 2.95 -13.89
N ILE A 166 -12.19 1.89 -13.20
CA ILE A 166 -12.73 1.96 -11.85
C ILE A 166 -11.84 1.11 -10.97
N PHE A 167 -11.21 1.71 -9.96
CA PHE A 167 -10.14 1.09 -9.18
C PHE A 167 -10.47 1.09 -7.68
N THR A 168 -9.82 0.25 -6.88
CA THR A 168 -9.91 0.32 -5.41
C THR A 168 -8.83 1.23 -4.84
N HIS A 169 -9.07 1.83 -3.68
CA HIS A 169 -8.02 2.55 -2.95
C HIS A 169 -6.82 1.62 -2.67
N THR A 170 -7.05 0.35 -2.31
CA THR A 170 -5.99 -0.68 -2.17
C THR A 170 -5.08 -0.78 -3.40
N GLN A 171 -5.64 -0.70 -4.61
CA GLN A 171 -4.89 -0.74 -5.86
C GLN A 171 -4.00 0.51 -6.01
N SER A 172 -4.50 1.69 -5.64
CA SER A 172 -3.73 2.94 -5.59
C SER A 172 -2.58 2.89 -4.59
N LYS A 173 -2.84 2.48 -3.33
CA LYS A 173 -1.79 2.27 -2.29
C LYS A 173 -0.66 1.42 -2.85
N LYS A 174 -1.00 0.20 -3.32
CA LYS A 174 -0.03 -0.78 -3.81
C LYS A 174 0.80 -0.27 -5.00
N ARG A 175 0.21 0.58 -5.85
CA ARG A 175 0.85 1.15 -7.04
C ARG A 175 1.75 2.36 -6.74
N PHE A 176 1.30 3.30 -5.92
CA PHE A 176 1.80 4.68 -5.87
C PHE A 176 2.36 5.13 -4.51
N GLY A 177 2.11 4.43 -3.40
CA GLY A 177 2.62 4.87 -2.08
C GLY A 177 1.68 5.81 -1.32
N HIS A 178 2.24 6.60 -0.40
CA HIS A 178 1.58 7.64 0.40
C HIS A 178 0.36 7.18 1.22
N PHE A 179 0.53 6.15 2.05
CA PHE A 179 -0.47 5.69 3.03
C PHE A 179 0.16 5.37 4.38
N LEU A 180 -0.64 5.29 5.44
CA LEU A 180 -0.18 4.86 6.77
C LEU A 180 -0.36 3.34 6.96
N ASP A 181 -1.59 2.86 6.75
CA ASP A 181 -1.98 1.46 6.90
C ASP A 181 -2.09 0.75 5.53
N THR A 182 -1.69 -0.53 5.48
CA THR A 182 -1.83 -1.42 4.32
C THR A 182 -3.16 -2.17 4.27
N GLY A 183 -4.02 -2.02 5.28
CA GLY A 183 -5.40 -2.50 5.28
C GLY A 183 -6.17 -2.18 4.00
N GLU A 184 -7.04 -3.11 3.63
CA GLU A 184 -7.85 -3.03 2.42
C GLU A 184 -8.84 -1.85 2.53
N CYS A 185 -8.97 -1.09 1.45
CA CYS A 185 -10.00 -0.06 1.29
C CYS A 185 -10.51 -0.07 -0.16
N GLY A 186 -11.82 -0.02 -0.34
CA GLY A 186 -12.47 -0.11 -1.65
C GLY A 186 -12.72 -1.52 -2.19
N GLY A 187 -12.26 -2.57 -1.49
CA GLY A 187 -12.76 -3.96 -1.60
C GLY A 187 -12.70 -4.63 -2.98
N GLU A 188 -11.72 -5.51 -3.25
CA GLU A 188 -11.65 -6.24 -4.54
C GLU A 188 -12.92 -7.07 -4.81
N LYS A 189 -13.49 -7.70 -3.77
CA LYS A 189 -14.78 -8.42 -3.87
C LYS A 189 -15.96 -7.51 -4.22
N VAL A 190 -15.95 -6.27 -3.72
CA VAL A 190 -17.02 -5.28 -3.95
C VAL A 190 -16.96 -4.77 -5.38
N LEU A 191 -15.75 -4.44 -5.87
CA LEU A 191 -15.52 -4.08 -7.27
C LEU A 191 -15.93 -5.21 -8.23
N SER A 192 -15.60 -6.47 -7.90
CA SER A 192 -16.03 -7.65 -8.65
C SER A 192 -17.56 -7.81 -8.69
N ALA A 193 -18.25 -7.61 -7.56
CA ALA A 193 -19.72 -7.65 -7.50
C ALA A 193 -20.38 -6.50 -8.28
N VAL A 194 -19.79 -5.29 -8.25
CA VAL A 194 -20.25 -4.15 -9.07
C VAL A 194 -20.06 -4.45 -10.57
N PHE A 195 -18.88 -4.88 -11.00
CA PHE A 195 -18.63 -5.22 -12.41
C PHE A 195 -19.51 -6.37 -12.91
N SER A 196 -19.81 -7.36 -12.07
CA SER A 196 -20.76 -8.44 -12.40
C SER A 196 -22.17 -7.92 -12.72
N ARG A 197 -22.61 -6.84 -12.04
CA ARG A 197 -23.91 -6.17 -12.31
C ARG A 197 -23.84 -5.27 -13.55
N LEU A 198 -22.70 -4.59 -13.75
CA LEU A 198 -22.52 -3.59 -14.79
C LEU A 198 -21.96 -4.15 -16.11
N GLN A 199 -21.71 -5.47 -16.19
CA GLN A 199 -21.06 -6.14 -17.32
C GLN A 199 -19.65 -5.58 -17.61
N GLY A 200 -18.92 -5.26 -16.54
CA GLY A 200 -17.52 -4.80 -16.57
C GLY A 200 -16.51 -5.93 -16.47
N ASN A 201 -15.25 -5.65 -16.83
CA ASN A 201 -14.16 -6.62 -16.81
C ASN A 201 -13.37 -6.52 -15.50
N PHE A 202 -13.54 -7.49 -14.60
CA PHE A 202 -12.81 -7.59 -13.33
C PHE A 202 -11.48 -8.32 -13.49
N PHE A 203 -10.43 -7.77 -12.89
CA PHE A 203 -9.10 -8.36 -12.79
C PHE A 203 -8.67 -8.39 -11.32
N PRO A 204 -8.40 -9.57 -10.71
CA PRO A 204 -7.87 -9.67 -9.35
C PRO A 204 -6.42 -9.14 -9.28
N GLU A 205 -5.89 -8.90 -8.07
CA GLU A 205 -4.52 -8.42 -7.85
C GLU A 205 -3.45 -9.14 -8.70
N THR A 206 -3.56 -10.46 -8.89
CA THR A 206 -2.62 -11.27 -9.66
C THR A 206 -2.57 -10.97 -11.15
N GLU A 207 -3.56 -10.26 -11.68
CA GLU A 207 -3.76 -9.96 -13.11
C GLU A 207 -3.64 -8.47 -13.44
N TRP A 208 -3.48 -7.59 -12.45
CA TRP A 208 -3.24 -6.17 -12.71
C TRP A 208 -1.98 -5.97 -13.56
N LYS A 209 -2.06 -5.05 -14.53
CA LYS A 209 -0.97 -4.79 -15.47
C LYS A 209 0.34 -4.48 -14.75
N ASN A 210 1.39 -5.24 -15.07
CA ASN A 210 2.72 -5.12 -14.50
C ASN A 210 2.79 -5.28 -12.97
N ARG A 211 1.79 -5.89 -12.29
CA ARG A 211 1.68 -5.98 -10.81
C ARG A 211 3.00 -6.25 -10.07
N PHE A 212 3.84 -7.13 -10.61
CA PHE A 212 5.06 -7.63 -9.97
C PHE A 212 6.35 -7.00 -10.52
N ALA A 213 6.25 -5.94 -11.32
CA ALA A 213 7.38 -5.17 -11.81
C ALA A 213 8.07 -4.37 -10.68
N SER A 214 9.30 -3.94 -10.93
CA SER A 214 10.15 -3.28 -9.93
C SER A 214 9.67 -1.88 -9.52
N ASP A 215 8.81 -1.25 -10.32
CA ASP A 215 8.25 0.10 -10.12
C ASP A 215 6.96 0.13 -9.30
N TRP A 216 6.46 -1.02 -8.84
CA TRP A 216 5.34 -1.11 -7.90
C TRP A 216 5.81 -0.98 -6.45
N VAL A 217 5.22 -0.01 -5.75
CA VAL A 217 5.56 0.36 -4.37
C VAL A 217 5.42 -0.80 -3.38
N ILE A 218 4.26 -1.49 -3.36
CA ILE A 218 4.13 -2.78 -2.68
C ILE A 218 4.08 -3.86 -3.73
N ARG A 219 5.05 -4.77 -3.76
CA ARG A 219 5.10 -5.92 -4.68
C ARG A 219 5.10 -7.25 -3.91
N LYS A 220 4.37 -8.23 -4.43
CA LYS A 220 4.39 -9.62 -3.94
C LYS A 220 5.35 -10.41 -4.80
N GLU A 221 6.23 -11.20 -4.20
CA GLU A 221 7.10 -12.11 -4.94
C GLU A 221 6.27 -13.27 -5.51
N LYS A 222 6.24 -13.42 -6.83
CA LYS A 222 5.57 -14.53 -7.49
C LYS A 222 6.53 -15.73 -7.57
N PHE A 223 6.49 -16.62 -6.59
CA PHE A 223 7.32 -17.84 -6.55
C PHE A 223 6.91 -18.94 -7.56
N VAL A 224 6.10 -18.60 -8.56
CA VAL A 224 5.67 -19.48 -9.65
C VAL A 224 5.75 -18.74 -10.99
N ASP A 225 6.11 -19.45 -12.06
CA ASP A 225 6.34 -18.87 -13.39
C ASP A 225 5.02 -18.50 -14.12
N ALA A 226 5.08 -18.23 -15.42
CA ALA A 226 3.91 -17.92 -16.23
C ALA A 226 2.90 -19.09 -16.33
N SER A 227 3.37 -20.34 -16.19
CA SER A 227 2.54 -21.56 -16.21
C SER A 227 2.01 -21.96 -14.82
N GLY A 228 2.39 -21.25 -13.76
CA GLY A 228 2.05 -21.60 -12.38
C GLY A 228 2.97 -22.65 -11.75
N LYS A 229 4.01 -23.11 -12.45
CA LYS A 229 5.02 -24.02 -11.90
C LYS A 229 5.95 -23.27 -10.95
N LYS A 230 6.28 -23.90 -9.81
CA LYS A 230 7.18 -23.33 -8.80
C LYS A 230 8.55 -22.99 -9.38
N ILE A 231 8.99 -21.74 -9.18
CA ILE A 231 10.34 -21.30 -9.53
C ILE A 231 11.33 -21.98 -8.56
N ILE A 232 12.37 -22.59 -9.13
CA ILE A 232 13.51 -23.12 -8.39
C ILE A 232 14.67 -22.13 -8.63
N PRO A 233 15.19 -21.46 -7.60
CA PRO A 233 16.34 -20.58 -7.77
C PRO A 233 17.58 -21.35 -8.22
N THR A 234 18.22 -20.85 -9.27
CA THR A 234 19.62 -21.13 -9.61
C THR A 234 20.53 -20.14 -8.90
N TYR A 235 21.83 -20.43 -8.82
CA TYR A 235 22.85 -19.57 -8.22
C TYR A 235 24.13 -19.67 -9.05
N ASP A 236 24.91 -18.60 -9.14
CA ASP A 236 26.21 -18.56 -9.83
C ASP A 236 27.39 -18.25 -8.89
N ARG A 237 27.12 -17.97 -7.61
CA ARG A 237 28.11 -17.65 -6.58
C ARG A 237 27.83 -18.33 -5.24
N GLY A 238 28.89 -18.44 -4.44
CA GLY A 238 28.80 -18.87 -3.05
C GLY A 238 29.11 -20.34 -2.80
N ARG A 239 28.56 -20.83 -1.69
CA ARG A 239 28.84 -22.16 -1.11
C ARG A 239 28.71 -23.30 -2.13
N GLY A 240 29.80 -24.02 -2.35
CA GLY A 240 29.89 -25.15 -3.29
C GLY A 240 29.86 -24.79 -4.78
N ILE A 241 29.96 -23.50 -5.13
CA ILE A 241 29.89 -23.01 -6.53
C ILE A 241 31.19 -22.28 -6.90
N THR A 242 31.67 -21.42 -6.00
CA THR A 242 32.94 -20.68 -6.13
C THR A 242 33.85 -20.96 -4.93
N PRO A 243 35.19 -20.77 -5.03
CA PRO A 243 36.09 -20.90 -3.89
C PRO A 243 35.75 -19.93 -2.75
N ALA A 244 35.97 -20.35 -1.50
CA ALA A 244 35.91 -19.48 -0.33
C ALA A 244 36.92 -18.32 -0.45
N SER A 245 36.48 -17.10 -0.13
CA SER A 245 37.27 -15.88 -0.30
C SER A 245 38.00 -15.47 1.00
N THR A 246 39.07 -14.69 0.86
CA THR A 246 39.85 -14.15 1.97
C THR A 246 39.05 -13.10 2.74
N VAL A 247 39.04 -13.18 4.08
CA VAL A 247 38.32 -12.26 4.95
C VAL A 247 39.22 -11.08 5.35
N GLU A 248 38.99 -9.93 4.72
CA GLU A 248 39.73 -8.68 4.97
C GLU A 248 39.45 -8.03 6.34
N LEU A 249 38.28 -8.30 6.94
CA LEU A 249 37.82 -7.64 8.15
C LEU A 249 38.23 -8.40 9.42
N ASN A 250 38.38 -7.68 10.53
CA ASN A 250 38.76 -8.24 11.83
C ASN A 250 37.54 -8.58 12.69
N SER A 251 36.40 -7.93 12.43
CA SER A 251 35.09 -8.24 13.02
C SER A 251 34.42 -9.51 12.48
N ILE A 252 34.97 -10.13 11.44
CA ILE A 252 34.39 -11.28 10.74
C ILE A 252 35.18 -12.57 11.02
N GLU A 253 34.43 -13.65 11.30
CA GLU A 253 34.97 -15.00 11.49
C GLU A 253 35.66 -15.55 10.24
N LYS A 254 36.77 -16.25 10.45
CA LYS A 254 37.58 -16.83 9.38
C LYS A 254 38.25 -18.14 9.78
N THR A 255 38.50 -18.98 8.80
CA THR A 255 39.29 -20.21 8.93
C THR A 255 40.75 -19.91 9.30
N SER A 256 41.52 -20.94 9.66
CA SER A 256 42.96 -20.81 9.97
C SER A 256 43.81 -20.33 8.79
N ASP A 257 43.35 -20.52 7.55
CA ASP A 257 43.95 -19.95 6.33
C ASP A 257 43.31 -18.62 5.89
N GLY A 258 42.54 -17.97 6.77
CA GLY A 258 42.05 -16.59 6.60
C GLY A 258 40.84 -16.42 5.68
N LYS A 259 40.07 -17.49 5.41
CA LYS A 259 38.94 -17.47 4.47
C LYS A 259 37.58 -17.54 5.16
N THR A 260 36.53 -17.23 4.41
CA THR A 260 35.13 -17.42 4.82
C THR A 260 34.85 -18.91 5.09
N PRO A 261 34.31 -19.30 6.27
CA PRO A 261 33.93 -20.69 6.53
C PRO A 261 32.86 -21.18 5.54
N GLU A 262 33.12 -22.31 4.89
CA GLU A 262 32.36 -22.74 3.71
C GLU A 262 30.88 -22.98 4.01
N GLU A 263 30.58 -23.61 5.14
CA GLU A 263 29.23 -23.89 5.64
C GLU A 263 28.45 -22.63 6.01
N LYS A 264 29.13 -21.51 6.25
CA LYS A 264 28.55 -20.23 6.65
C LYS A 264 28.25 -19.28 5.48
N ARG A 265 28.90 -19.48 4.32
CA ARG A 265 28.64 -18.74 3.06
C ARG A 265 27.21 -19.00 2.55
N LEU A 266 26.60 -18.02 1.91
CA LEU A 266 25.30 -18.13 1.24
C LEU A 266 25.48 -18.61 -0.22
N ARG A 267 24.46 -19.23 -0.85
CA ARG A 267 24.39 -19.37 -2.31
C ARG A 267 23.55 -18.26 -2.91
N TYR A 268 24.06 -17.56 -3.93
CA TYR A 268 23.40 -16.36 -4.46
C TYR A 268 23.65 -16.16 -5.96
N ASN A 269 22.93 -15.19 -6.55
CA ASN A 269 23.18 -14.70 -7.90
C ASN A 269 23.95 -13.38 -7.83
N HIS A 270 25.04 -13.25 -8.57
CA HIS A 270 25.81 -12.00 -8.66
C HIS A 270 24.98 -10.89 -9.34
N ARG A 271 25.08 -9.66 -8.82
CA ARG A 271 24.22 -8.52 -9.20
C ARG A 271 25.02 -7.22 -9.45
N GLY A 272 26.31 -7.35 -9.74
CA GLY A 272 27.25 -6.24 -9.75
C GLY A 272 27.79 -5.93 -8.36
N SER A 273 28.40 -4.76 -8.19
CA SER A 273 29.05 -4.33 -6.95
C SER A 273 28.44 -3.04 -6.38
N ILE A 274 28.45 -2.91 -5.05
CA ILE A 274 27.95 -1.73 -4.34
C ILE A 274 28.95 -0.57 -4.41
N ARG A 275 28.44 0.66 -4.23
CA ARG A 275 29.25 1.83 -3.83
C ARG A 275 29.12 1.97 -2.30
N PRO A 276 30.10 1.51 -1.50
CA PRO A 276 29.95 1.18 -0.07
C PRO A 276 29.83 2.41 0.85
N ASP A 277 28.71 3.11 0.72
CA ASP A 277 28.46 4.41 1.34
C ASP A 277 27.70 4.32 2.68
N CYS A 278 27.06 3.18 2.94
CA CYS A 278 26.10 3.01 4.04
C CYS A 278 26.04 1.57 4.57
N ILE A 279 25.28 1.39 5.66
CA ILE A 279 24.96 0.10 6.28
C ILE A 279 23.45 0.04 6.49
N VAL A 280 22.82 -1.10 6.22
CA VAL A 280 21.44 -1.38 6.66
C VAL A 280 21.48 -2.57 7.62
N LEU A 281 20.86 -2.41 8.79
CA LEU A 281 20.66 -3.46 9.77
C LEU A 281 19.30 -4.13 9.58
N HIS A 282 19.25 -5.44 9.80
CA HIS A 282 18.06 -6.29 9.66
C HIS A 282 18.04 -7.32 10.81
N TYR A 283 16.88 -7.74 11.29
CA TYR A 283 16.68 -9.02 11.96
C TYR A 283 16.16 -10.08 10.97
N THR A 284 16.47 -11.34 11.24
CA THR A 284 16.11 -12.44 10.34
C THR A 284 14.65 -12.91 10.47
N ALA A 285 13.94 -12.45 11.51
CA ALA A 285 12.67 -12.99 12.03
C ALA A 285 12.72 -14.50 12.37
N ILE A 286 13.92 -15.08 12.43
CA ILE A 286 14.21 -16.52 12.50
C ILE A 286 15.36 -16.70 13.50
N PRO A 287 15.14 -17.30 14.68
CA PRO A 287 16.15 -17.40 15.74
C PRO A 287 17.19 -18.52 15.47
N ASP A 288 17.53 -18.77 14.21
CA ASP A 288 18.43 -19.83 13.77
C ASP A 288 19.18 -19.44 12.49
N TYR A 289 20.51 -19.59 12.52
CA TYR A 289 21.41 -19.22 11.43
C TYR A 289 21.17 -20.06 10.16
N GLN A 290 21.07 -21.38 10.31
CA GLN A 290 20.96 -22.28 9.17
C GLN A 290 19.60 -22.12 8.47
N LYS A 291 18.54 -21.94 9.27
CA LYS A 291 17.20 -21.65 8.79
C LYS A 291 17.10 -20.29 8.10
N THR A 292 17.88 -19.31 8.56
CA THR A 292 18.03 -18.00 7.87
C THR A 292 18.63 -18.21 6.47
N LEU A 293 19.77 -18.91 6.35
CA LEU A 293 20.37 -19.20 5.04
C LEU A 293 19.40 -19.94 4.11
N GLU A 294 18.71 -20.97 4.60
CA GLU A 294 17.70 -21.69 3.81
C GLU A 294 16.58 -20.78 3.28
N VAL A 295 16.11 -19.82 4.08
CA VAL A 295 15.02 -18.91 3.70
C VAL A 295 15.50 -17.84 2.72
N LEU A 296 16.70 -17.28 2.91
CA LEU A 296 17.32 -16.34 1.97
C LEU A 296 17.52 -17.01 0.60
N GLU A 297 18.20 -18.17 0.57
CA GLU A 297 18.42 -18.96 -0.66
C GLU A 297 17.10 -19.28 -1.36
N LYS A 298 16.12 -19.86 -0.64
CA LYS A 298 14.80 -20.23 -1.17
C LYS A 298 14.03 -19.05 -1.80
N ARG A 299 14.28 -17.81 -1.34
CA ARG A 299 13.67 -16.59 -1.89
C ARG A 299 14.55 -15.87 -2.92
N ASN A 300 15.77 -16.34 -3.18
CA ASN A 300 16.80 -15.62 -3.94
C ASN A 300 17.15 -14.24 -3.35
N LEU A 301 17.00 -14.09 -2.03
CA LEU A 301 17.46 -12.92 -1.27
C LEU A 301 18.91 -13.14 -0.82
N SER A 302 19.60 -12.07 -0.46
CA SER A 302 20.95 -12.15 0.11
C SER A 302 21.27 -10.92 0.94
N ALA A 303 22.09 -11.12 1.98
CA ALA A 303 22.72 -10.06 2.76
C ALA A 303 24.25 -10.16 2.63
N THR A 304 24.99 -9.13 3.04
CA THR A 304 26.46 -9.15 3.02
C THR A 304 27.02 -9.93 4.22
N PHE A 305 26.42 -9.72 5.39
CA PHE A 305 26.87 -10.29 6.67
C PHE A 305 25.70 -10.87 7.46
N LEU A 306 25.98 -11.88 8.30
CA LEU A 306 25.01 -12.47 9.23
C LEU A 306 25.63 -12.63 10.63
N ALA A 307 25.05 -11.98 11.63
CA ALA A 307 25.46 -12.04 13.03
C ALA A 307 24.67 -13.09 13.81
N ASP A 308 25.35 -14.16 14.23
CA ASP A 308 24.76 -15.30 14.95
C ASP A 308 24.64 -15.02 16.46
N LYS A 309 23.84 -15.82 17.15
CA LYS A 309 23.48 -15.61 18.57
C LYS A 309 24.64 -15.80 19.54
N ASP A 310 25.73 -16.40 19.11
CA ASP A 310 26.95 -16.63 19.90
C ASP A 310 27.93 -15.44 19.89
N GLY A 311 27.59 -14.34 19.22
CA GLY A 311 28.45 -13.16 19.10
C GLY A 311 29.44 -13.22 17.93
N LYS A 312 29.28 -14.17 17.02
CA LYS A 312 30.05 -14.29 15.77
C LYS A 312 29.35 -13.62 14.60
N VAL A 313 30.14 -13.10 13.67
CA VAL A 313 29.63 -12.48 12.43
C VAL A 313 30.35 -13.08 11.23
N TYR A 314 29.58 -13.47 10.23
CA TYR A 314 30.06 -14.18 9.06
C TYR A 314 29.77 -13.38 7.79
N GLN A 315 30.75 -13.33 6.88
CA GLN A 315 30.56 -12.84 5.51
C GLN A 315 29.82 -13.91 4.69
N LEU A 316 28.70 -13.52 4.09
CA LEU A 316 27.84 -14.43 3.33
C LEU A 316 28.22 -14.54 1.85
N LEU A 317 28.73 -13.46 1.26
CA LEU A 317 29.00 -13.31 -0.18
C LEU A 317 30.48 -13.58 -0.50
N ASP A 318 30.79 -13.85 -1.77
CA ASP A 318 32.18 -14.04 -2.23
C ASP A 318 33.00 -12.75 -2.05
N SER A 319 32.35 -11.59 -2.16
CA SER A 319 32.92 -10.27 -1.89
C SER A 319 31.99 -9.48 -0.99
N ILE A 320 32.54 -8.76 0.00
CA ILE A 320 31.76 -7.80 0.79
C ILE A 320 31.21 -6.64 -0.06
N LEU A 321 31.74 -6.45 -1.28
CA LEU A 321 31.30 -5.44 -2.23
C LEU A 321 30.27 -5.96 -3.25
N ASP A 322 29.85 -7.23 -3.22
CA ASP A 322 28.79 -7.72 -4.11
C ASP A 322 27.41 -7.16 -3.72
N VAL A 323 26.57 -6.85 -4.71
CA VAL A 323 25.20 -6.36 -4.51
C VAL A 323 24.35 -7.45 -3.85
N ALA A 324 24.06 -7.22 -2.56
CA ALA A 324 23.08 -7.95 -1.79
C ALA A 324 21.64 -7.67 -2.27
N ALA A 325 20.70 -8.55 -1.93
CA ALA A 325 19.29 -8.44 -2.27
C ALA A 325 18.44 -8.55 -0.98
N ALA A 326 18.40 -7.47 -0.20
CA ALA A 326 17.70 -7.42 1.09
C ALA A 326 16.69 -6.26 1.20
N ALA A 327 17.10 -5.01 0.96
CA ALA A 327 16.26 -3.82 1.15
C ALA A 327 16.12 -2.94 -0.13
N ALA A 328 14.91 -2.43 -0.35
CA ALA A 328 14.61 -1.56 -1.50
C ALA A 328 15.33 -0.20 -1.37
N GLY A 329 15.76 0.37 -2.49
CA GLY A 329 16.52 1.63 -2.54
C GLY A 329 18.00 1.52 -2.12
N THR A 330 18.33 0.63 -1.17
CA THR A 330 19.66 0.60 -0.53
C THR A 330 20.64 -0.47 -1.05
N ASN A 331 20.16 -1.52 -1.72
CA ASN A 331 20.97 -2.68 -2.13
C ASN A 331 22.25 -2.35 -2.94
N SER A 332 22.25 -1.28 -3.74
CA SER A 332 23.40 -0.88 -4.57
C SER A 332 24.45 -0.03 -3.83
N ASN A 333 24.21 0.27 -2.55
CA ASN A 333 25.02 1.22 -1.79
C ASN A 333 25.40 0.74 -0.39
N CYS A 334 24.51 0.02 0.29
CA CYS A 334 24.75 -0.33 1.68
C CYS A 334 25.17 -1.79 1.86
N PHE A 335 26.12 -2.02 2.76
CA PHE A 335 26.33 -3.33 3.37
C PHE A 335 25.03 -3.77 4.07
N GLN A 336 24.53 -4.96 3.78
CA GLN A 336 23.32 -5.49 4.40
C GLN A 336 23.73 -6.44 5.53
N VAL A 337 23.35 -6.14 6.77
CA VAL A 337 23.73 -6.90 7.98
C VAL A 337 22.49 -7.53 8.60
N GLU A 338 22.34 -8.84 8.41
CA GLU A 338 21.30 -9.65 9.05
C GLU A 338 21.74 -10.06 10.47
N ILE A 339 20.78 -10.14 11.40
CA ILE A 339 21.02 -10.42 12.81
C ILE A 339 20.05 -11.50 13.27
N VAL A 340 20.58 -12.67 13.64
CA VAL A 340 19.77 -13.86 13.98
C VAL A 340 18.91 -13.60 15.21
N GLY A 341 17.60 -13.43 14.99
CA GLY A 341 16.63 -13.14 16.04
C GLY A 341 15.20 -13.09 15.51
N LYS A 342 14.21 -13.08 16.42
CA LYS A 342 12.78 -12.97 16.06
C LYS A 342 12.28 -11.53 15.96
N ASP A 343 12.82 -10.68 16.81
CA ASP A 343 12.26 -9.38 17.21
C ASP A 343 13.35 -8.54 17.90
N THR A 344 13.05 -7.25 18.13
CA THR A 344 13.95 -6.29 18.77
C THR A 344 14.32 -6.67 20.21
N GLU A 345 13.43 -7.33 20.95
CA GLU A 345 13.65 -7.72 22.36
C GLU A 345 14.72 -8.81 22.46
N MET A 346 14.62 -9.85 21.63
CA MET A 346 15.61 -10.92 21.52
C MET A 346 17.00 -10.40 21.13
N LEU A 347 17.04 -9.39 20.25
CA LEU A 347 18.28 -8.72 19.84
C LEU A 347 18.92 -7.96 21.02
N LEU A 348 18.16 -7.13 21.73
CA LEU A 348 18.64 -6.36 22.89
C LEU A 348 19.05 -7.23 24.08
N ALA A 349 18.37 -8.36 24.28
CA ALA A 349 18.76 -9.34 25.29
C ALA A 349 20.15 -9.94 25.03
N ASN A 350 20.57 -10.00 23.75
CA ASN A 350 21.85 -10.59 23.35
C ASN A 350 22.99 -9.57 23.27
N ARG A 351 23.63 -9.33 24.41
CA ARG A 351 24.74 -8.37 24.53
C ARG A 351 25.97 -8.73 23.69
N GLU A 352 26.32 -10.01 23.52
CA GLU A 352 27.52 -10.38 22.75
C GLU A 352 27.29 -10.29 21.23
N GLN A 353 26.10 -10.67 20.74
CA GLN A 353 25.68 -10.41 19.36
C GLN A 353 25.62 -8.91 19.07
N THR A 354 25.06 -8.10 19.99
CA THR A 354 25.02 -6.63 19.87
C THR A 354 26.42 -6.02 19.81
N LYS A 355 27.33 -6.40 20.72
CA LYS A 355 28.74 -6.00 20.64
C LYS A 355 29.41 -6.41 19.32
N ALA A 356 29.03 -7.55 18.75
CA ALA A 356 29.59 -8.02 17.48
C ALA A 356 29.13 -7.17 16.28
N VAL A 357 27.84 -6.80 16.26
CA VAL A 357 27.29 -5.84 15.29
C VAL A 357 27.95 -4.47 15.47
N VAL A 358 28.12 -3.97 16.70
CA VAL A 358 28.86 -2.72 16.98
C VAL A 358 30.29 -2.75 16.43
N ARG A 359 31.04 -3.85 16.63
CA ARG A 359 32.40 -4.01 16.08
C ARG A 359 32.40 -3.94 14.54
N LEU A 360 31.48 -4.66 13.87
CA LEU A 360 31.37 -4.64 12.41
C LEU A 360 30.99 -3.26 11.88
N VAL A 361 29.94 -2.65 12.45
CA VAL A 361 29.46 -1.31 12.04
C VAL A 361 30.57 -0.28 12.18
N LYS A 362 31.32 -0.31 13.28
CA LYS A 362 32.46 0.59 13.48
C LYS A 362 33.59 0.35 12.47
N GLU A 363 34.02 -0.90 12.25
CA GLU A 363 35.10 -1.23 11.31
C GLU A 363 34.73 -0.84 9.86
N LEU A 364 33.49 -1.10 9.43
CA LEU A 364 32.98 -0.67 8.12
C LEU A 364 32.97 0.87 8.00
N SER A 365 32.46 1.58 9.01
CA SER A 365 32.41 3.04 8.98
C SER A 365 33.79 3.69 9.00
N GLU A 366 34.73 3.14 9.75
CA GLU A 366 36.13 3.60 9.76
C GLU A 366 36.84 3.31 8.43
N LYS A 367 36.61 2.15 7.81
CA LYS A 367 37.22 1.76 6.52
C LYS A 367 36.65 2.56 5.34
N TYR A 368 35.32 2.73 5.27
CA TYR A 368 34.64 3.31 4.10
C TYR A 368 34.13 4.75 4.29
N LYS A 369 34.36 5.37 5.47
CA LYS A 369 33.95 6.75 5.82
C LYS A 369 32.42 6.97 5.76
N ILE A 370 31.70 5.97 6.25
CA ILE A 370 30.24 5.98 6.40
C ILE A 370 29.89 6.85 7.62
N PRO A 371 28.99 7.85 7.49
CA PRO A 371 28.53 8.65 8.62
C PRO A 371 27.84 7.80 9.69
N LEU A 372 28.11 8.10 10.96
CA LEU A 372 27.49 7.41 12.11
C LEU A 372 26.12 8.01 12.45
N THR A 373 25.18 7.98 11.51
CA THR A 373 23.82 8.50 11.72
C THR A 373 22.78 7.83 10.83
N ASN A 374 21.52 7.87 11.26
CA ASN A 374 20.36 7.39 10.51
C ASN A 374 19.43 8.53 10.02
N GLU A 375 19.75 9.81 10.21
CA GLU A 375 18.86 10.97 9.93
C GLU A 375 18.21 10.91 8.53
N ARG A 376 19.04 10.72 7.50
CA ARG A 376 18.70 11.02 6.10
C ARG A 376 18.94 9.82 5.19
N VAL A 377 17.95 8.94 5.07
CA VAL A 377 18.07 7.65 4.39
C VAL A 377 18.36 7.79 2.89
N GLU A 378 17.75 8.78 2.22
CA GLU A 378 17.87 9.00 0.78
C GLU A 378 19.19 9.63 0.33
N SER A 379 20.02 10.09 1.28
CA SER A 379 21.43 10.40 1.00
C SER A 379 22.26 9.14 0.72
N LEU A 380 21.77 7.95 1.12
CA LEU A 380 22.46 6.67 1.08
C LEU A 380 23.85 6.71 1.75
N ARG A 381 24.02 7.55 2.79
CA ARG A 381 25.28 7.76 3.53
C ARG A 381 25.03 7.77 5.04
N GLY A 382 24.94 6.59 5.63
CA GLY A 382 24.62 6.43 7.05
C GLY A 382 24.47 4.97 7.49
N ILE A 383 23.99 4.77 8.71
CA ILE A 383 23.59 3.48 9.27
C ILE A 383 22.08 3.51 9.43
N TYR A 384 21.36 2.65 8.71
CA TYR A 384 19.90 2.70 8.61
C TYR A 384 19.23 1.40 9.05
N SER A 385 17.95 1.46 9.39
CA SER A 385 17.12 0.27 9.60
C SER A 385 16.51 -0.23 8.29
N HIS A 386 16.19 -1.52 8.21
CA HIS A 386 15.33 -2.01 7.14
C HIS A 386 13.99 -1.25 7.12
N THR A 387 13.38 -0.95 8.27
CA THR A 387 12.15 -0.15 8.36
C THR A 387 12.26 1.22 7.72
N GLN A 388 13.39 1.94 7.85
CA GLN A 388 13.60 3.22 7.16
C GLN A 388 13.54 3.05 5.64
N ALA A 389 14.29 2.08 5.10
CA ALA A 389 14.29 1.79 3.66
C ALA A 389 12.90 1.33 3.16
N LYS A 390 12.21 0.50 3.94
CA LYS A 390 10.88 -0.05 3.64
C LYS A 390 9.78 1.02 3.71
N LYS A 391 9.88 1.99 4.64
CA LYS A 391 8.98 3.16 4.71
C LYS A 391 9.27 4.20 3.62
N LYS A 392 10.52 4.34 3.18
CA LYS A 392 10.92 5.26 2.10
C LYS A 392 10.61 4.74 0.71
N TRP A 393 10.95 3.48 0.40
CA TRP A 393 10.93 2.88 -0.95
C TRP A 393 10.01 1.65 -1.11
N GLY A 394 9.37 1.17 -0.04
CA GLY A 394 8.46 0.02 -0.11
C GLY A 394 9.16 -1.31 -0.37
N GLY A 395 8.68 -2.06 -1.36
CA GLY A 395 9.33 -3.27 -1.90
C GLY A 395 8.86 -4.62 -1.35
N SER A 396 8.00 -4.67 -0.34
CA SER A 396 7.49 -5.92 0.28
C SER A 396 6.00 -5.84 0.63
N ILE A 397 5.25 -6.95 0.47
CA ILE A 397 3.85 -7.08 0.95
C ILE A 397 3.71 -7.24 2.46
N TYR A 398 4.77 -7.66 3.17
CA TYR A 398 4.73 -7.74 4.64
C TYR A 398 5.01 -6.36 5.23
N LEU A 399 4.25 -5.39 4.76
CA LEU A 399 4.05 -4.11 5.41
C LEU A 399 2.69 -4.21 6.11
N ASP A 400 2.68 -4.12 7.42
CA ASP A 400 1.49 -3.91 8.27
C ASP A 400 1.63 -2.63 9.12
N GLY A 401 2.67 -1.83 8.81
CA GLY A 401 3.09 -0.65 9.58
C GLY A 401 3.92 -0.96 10.85
N LYS A 402 4.03 -2.22 11.27
CA LYS A 402 4.55 -2.64 12.59
C LYS A 402 5.84 -3.47 12.52
N ASP A 403 6.29 -3.88 11.34
CA ASP A 403 7.66 -4.39 11.13
C ASP A 403 8.69 -3.30 11.47
N TYR A 404 9.13 -3.30 12.73
CA TYR A 404 10.22 -2.49 13.29
C TYR A 404 11.51 -3.30 13.27
N ASP A 405 12.15 -3.33 12.11
CA ASP A 405 13.29 -4.16 11.74
C ASP A 405 14.56 -3.29 11.55
N PRO A 406 15.60 -3.41 12.41
CA PRO A 406 15.69 -4.29 13.58
C PRO A 406 14.98 -3.70 14.82
N GLY A 407 14.49 -2.45 14.70
CA GLY A 407 13.74 -1.71 15.70
C GLY A 407 14.49 -0.49 16.21
N GLU A 408 13.77 0.60 16.48
CA GLU A 408 14.37 1.88 16.91
C GLU A 408 15.20 1.76 18.20
N PRO A 409 14.78 1.02 19.25
CA PRO A 409 15.62 0.77 20.42
C PRO A 409 16.97 0.11 20.08
N TYR A 410 17.00 -0.81 19.10
CA TYR A 410 18.23 -1.46 18.68
C TYR A 410 19.10 -0.55 17.80
N MET A 411 18.49 0.20 16.87
CA MET A 411 19.19 1.22 16.09
C MET A 411 19.86 2.26 17.00
N LYS A 412 19.18 2.68 18.07
CA LYS A 412 19.73 3.58 19.08
C LYS A 412 20.89 2.93 19.84
N GLU A 413 20.73 1.70 20.33
CA GLU A 413 21.78 0.97 21.05
C GLU A 413 23.07 0.83 20.21
N ILE A 414 22.94 0.48 18.92
CA ILE A 414 24.09 0.41 18.00
C ILE A 414 24.71 1.80 17.77
N LEU A 415 23.91 2.82 17.47
CA LEU A 415 24.41 4.18 17.18
C LEU A 415 25.08 4.83 18.39
N ASP A 416 24.53 4.66 19.59
CA ASP A 416 25.13 5.14 20.83
C ASP A 416 26.50 4.44 21.08
N GLN A 417 26.57 3.11 20.95
CA GLN A 417 27.81 2.36 21.19
C GLN A 417 28.93 2.63 20.17
N VAL A 418 28.61 2.99 18.92
CA VAL A 418 29.64 3.41 17.94
C VAL A 418 30.04 4.88 18.07
N GLY A 419 29.35 5.68 18.88
CA GLY A 419 29.59 7.12 19.03
C GLY A 419 28.95 7.98 17.93
N GLY A 420 27.81 7.54 17.41
CA GLY A 420 27.03 8.22 16.37
C GLY A 420 25.94 9.14 16.91
N THR A 421 24.93 9.41 16.07
CA THR A 421 23.73 10.18 16.44
C THR A 421 22.48 9.51 15.89
N PHE A 422 21.64 9.02 16.80
CA PHE A 422 20.34 8.42 16.51
C PHE A 422 19.22 9.46 16.41
N TYR A 423 18.38 9.30 15.40
CA TYR A 423 17.17 10.06 15.15
C TYR A 423 15.96 9.09 15.14
N PRO A 424 14.95 9.27 16.01
CA PRO A 424 13.71 8.50 15.95
C PRO A 424 12.87 8.91 14.74
N GLU A 425 11.85 8.11 14.41
CA GLU A 425 11.06 8.22 13.18
C GLU A 425 10.49 9.61 12.92
N GLU A 426 9.92 10.27 13.94
CA GLU A 426 9.38 11.63 13.82
C GLU A 426 10.40 12.69 13.40
N ASN A 427 11.70 12.39 13.55
CA ASN A 427 12.85 13.25 13.29
C ASN A 427 13.72 12.77 12.11
N TRP A 428 13.31 11.74 11.34
CA TRP A 428 13.98 11.43 10.06
C TRP A 428 13.79 12.59 9.07
N PHE A 429 14.78 12.80 8.20
CA PHE A 429 14.78 13.91 7.25
C PHE A 429 13.52 13.91 6.38
N GLU A 430 12.81 15.04 6.40
CA GLU A 430 11.53 15.25 5.74
C GLU A 430 10.47 14.14 5.97
N ARG A 431 10.48 13.45 7.14
CA ARG A 431 9.57 12.32 7.44
C ARG A 431 8.09 12.56 7.10
N ARG A 432 7.64 13.81 7.23
CA ARG A 432 6.25 14.25 7.03
C ARG A 432 5.94 14.75 5.61
N SER A 433 6.91 14.71 4.68
CA SER A 433 6.69 15.08 3.28
C SER A 433 5.99 13.97 2.51
N ASP A 434 5.42 14.34 1.36
CA ASP A 434 4.84 13.41 0.41
C ASP A 434 5.91 12.61 -0.38
N ASP A 435 7.22 12.78 -0.09
CA ASP A 435 8.30 11.94 -0.64
C ASP A 435 8.52 10.65 0.17
N TRP A 436 7.58 10.27 1.04
CA TRP A 436 7.58 9.00 1.75
C TRP A 436 6.45 8.09 1.27
N ILE A 437 6.79 6.85 0.97
CA ILE A 437 5.85 5.80 0.54
C ILE A 437 4.93 5.36 1.68
N LEU A 438 5.45 5.29 2.92
CA LEU A 438 4.64 5.19 4.12
C LEU A 438 4.66 6.54 4.85
N LEU A 439 3.50 7.18 4.97
CA LEU A 439 3.39 8.47 5.64
C LEU A 439 3.50 8.34 7.16
N PHE A 440 3.72 9.46 7.84
CA PHE A 440 3.79 9.53 9.30
C PHE A 440 2.44 9.89 9.94
N THR A 441 1.63 10.66 9.22
CA THR A 441 0.29 11.10 9.61
C THR A 441 -0.78 10.36 8.81
N LEU A 442 -2.01 10.32 9.33
CA LEU A 442 -3.16 9.71 8.65
C LEU A 442 -3.40 10.37 7.29
N PHE A 443 -3.53 9.53 6.25
CA PHE A 443 -3.97 9.92 4.90
C PHE A 443 -5.47 9.65 4.68
N GLN A 444 -6.06 8.80 5.54
CA GLN A 444 -7.48 8.42 5.64
C GLN A 444 -7.70 7.66 6.98
N PRO A 445 -8.94 7.33 7.37
CA PRO A 445 -9.31 6.87 8.71
C PRO A 445 -9.63 5.37 8.82
#